data_AF-A0A088S1B8-F1
#
_entry.id   AF-A0A088S1B8-F1
#
_cell.length_a   1.000
_cell.length_b   1.000
_cell.length_c   1.000
_cell.angle_alpha   90.00
_cell.angle_beta   90.00
_cell.angle_gamma   90.00
#
_symmetry.space_group_name_H-M   'P 1'
#
loop_
_entity.id
_entity.type
_entity.pdbx_description
1 polymer ?
#
loop_
_entity_poly.entity_id
_entity_poly.type
_entity_poly.pdbx_seq_one_letter_code
_entity_poly.pdbx_strand_id
1 'polypeptide(L)'
;MSTETFRERTLATQYQPRQHLPPNFSDVLKEYAREVLRNQPPDILEWSAAYFKKLALETDPLQAKQPPPDHYTPLVEDPERAMLANKMVKVFSTMDLSGSGRLPVLEVRRVLTEAFELTGSQALYLLTAPFTTIIEDDGSGLTDGGIEYTLFSHSAVRTIQYFQQHPNFFFDVDGSDANTTVHGMNRYDIEQGFLRIFRLLDEAGTGRLLLHDYQGALENAPYHLTHRDICVLRLECRTCGNDGNGGPREVEYERELPHMFERLLLAEAFSLFEEEGQS
;
A
#
# COMPACT_ATOMS: atom_id res chain seq x y z
N MET A 1 2.85 -14.03 21.41
CA MET A 1 4.27 -14.01 21.03
C MET A 1 4.34 -14.41 19.58
N SER A 2 4.33 -13.43 18.69
CA SER A 2 4.18 -13.65 17.25
C SER A 2 5.55 -13.81 16.62
N THR A 3 5.81 -15.00 16.09
CA THR A 3 6.99 -15.33 15.31
C THR A 3 6.78 -14.82 13.89
N GLU A 4 7.21 -13.58 13.62
CA GLU A 4 7.37 -13.11 12.25
C GLU A 4 8.32 -14.04 11.50
N THR A 5 7.92 -14.48 10.31
CA THR A 5 8.68 -15.46 9.55
C THR A 5 9.71 -14.74 8.69
N PHE A 6 10.90 -15.30 8.52
CA PHE A 6 12.02 -14.71 7.76
C PHE A 6 11.64 -14.20 6.35
N ARG A 7 10.57 -14.75 5.77
CA ARG A 7 9.98 -14.36 4.48
C ARG A 7 9.35 -12.96 4.47
N GLU A 8 8.75 -12.53 5.58
CA GLU A 8 8.09 -11.21 5.70
C GLU A 8 9.12 -10.07 5.75
N ARG A 9 10.30 -10.29 6.34
CA ARG A 9 11.42 -9.33 6.31
C ARG A 9 12.00 -9.13 4.91
N THR A 10 11.92 -10.14 4.05
CA THR A 10 12.53 -10.07 2.71
C THR A 10 11.72 -9.27 1.69
N LEU A 11 10.41 -9.07 1.88
CA LEU A 11 9.55 -8.33 0.95
C LEU A 11 9.67 -6.81 1.12
N ALA A 12 9.92 -6.32 2.34
CA ALA A 12 10.23 -4.91 2.61
C ALA A 12 11.56 -4.44 1.96
N THR A 13 12.39 -5.37 1.49
CA THR A 13 13.71 -5.08 0.89
C THR A 13 13.67 -5.05 -0.65
N GLN A 14 12.51 -5.34 -1.26
CA GLN A 14 12.42 -5.56 -2.71
C GLN A 14 12.34 -4.26 -3.55
N TYR A 15 12.15 -3.11 -2.89
CA TYR A 15 11.92 -1.79 -3.52
C TYR A 15 13.00 -0.75 -3.22
N GLN A 16 14.13 -1.15 -2.64
CA GLN A 16 15.32 -0.29 -2.60
C GLN A 16 16.14 -0.60 -3.85
N PRO A 17 16.54 0.40 -4.67
CA PRO A 17 17.60 0.16 -5.66
C PRO A 17 18.73 -0.53 -4.89
N ARG A 18 19.22 -1.68 -5.38
CA ARG A 18 20.35 -2.38 -4.76
C ARG A 18 21.50 -1.38 -4.74
N GLN A 19 21.65 -0.66 -3.63
CA GLN A 19 22.72 0.28 -3.44
C GLN A 19 23.97 -0.55 -3.64
N HIS A 20 24.80 -0.17 -4.61
CA HIS A 20 26.09 -0.81 -4.80
C HIS A 20 26.86 -0.59 -3.50
N LEU A 21 26.84 -1.61 -2.65
CA LEU A 21 27.55 -1.58 -1.39
C LEU A 21 29.03 -1.37 -1.74
N PRO A 22 29.70 -0.41 -1.09
CA PRO A 22 31.13 -0.27 -1.23
C PRO A 22 31.81 -1.63 -1.01
N PRO A 23 32.87 -1.96 -1.75
CA PRO A 23 33.52 -3.28 -1.66
C PRO A 23 34.00 -3.62 -0.24
N ASN A 24 34.21 -2.61 0.61
CA ASN A 24 34.63 -2.73 2.01
C ASN A 24 33.47 -2.71 3.03
N PHE A 25 32.21 -2.61 2.60
CA PHE A 25 31.06 -2.46 3.50
C PHE A 25 30.90 -3.62 4.49
N SER A 26 31.08 -4.86 4.02
CA SER A 26 31.01 -6.05 4.88
C SER A 26 32.04 -6.02 6.00
N ASP A 27 33.24 -5.51 5.71
CA ASP A 27 34.34 -5.47 6.68
C ASP A 27 34.13 -4.34 7.69
N VAL A 28 33.64 -3.18 7.25
CA VAL A 28 33.27 -2.05 8.13
C VAL A 28 32.19 -2.48 9.13
N LEU A 29 31.16 -3.21 8.69
CA LEU A 29 30.11 -3.71 9.58
C LEU A 29 30.61 -4.75 10.57
N LYS A 30 31.51 -5.64 10.16
CA LYS A 30 32.13 -6.62 11.08
C LYS A 30 32.97 -5.94 12.14
N GLU A 31 33.74 -4.91 11.77
CA GLU A 31 34.57 -4.17 12.72
C GLU A 31 33.71 -3.36 13.68
N TYR A 32 32.68 -2.68 13.16
CA TYR A 32 31.68 -2.00 13.98
C TYR A 32 31.03 -2.95 14.98
N ALA A 33 30.55 -4.11 14.54
CA ALA A 33 29.93 -5.10 15.41
C ALA A 33 30.88 -5.61 16.49
N ARG A 34 32.17 -5.81 16.15
CA ARG A 34 33.21 -6.19 17.11
C ARG A 34 33.42 -5.10 18.16
N GLU A 35 33.48 -3.83 17.75
CA GLU A 35 33.69 -2.71 18.65
C GLU A 35 32.46 -2.43 19.55
N VAL A 36 31.24 -2.63 19.06
CA VAL A 36 30.02 -2.58 19.91
C VAL A 36 30.07 -3.68 20.97
N LEU A 37 30.39 -4.92 20.58
CA LEU A 37 30.49 -6.05 21.51
C LEU A 37 31.59 -5.86 22.56
N ARG A 38 32.67 -5.18 22.19
CA ARG A 38 33.80 -4.87 23.07
C ARG A 38 33.49 -3.76 24.08
N ASN A 39 32.88 -2.68 23.61
CA ASN A 39 32.66 -1.49 24.43
C ASN A 39 31.34 -1.52 25.20
N GLN A 40 30.39 -2.38 24.81
CA GLN A 40 29.04 -2.49 25.37
C GLN A 40 28.45 -1.12 25.74
N PRO A 41 28.31 -0.20 24.77
CA PRO A 41 27.88 1.15 25.06
C PRO A 41 26.44 1.16 25.60
N PRO A 42 26.13 2.02 26.59
CA PRO A 42 24.79 2.13 27.15
C PRO A 42 23.79 2.72 26.14
N ASP A 43 24.25 3.61 25.26
CA ASP A 43 23.47 4.12 24.12
C ASP A 43 24.18 3.71 22.83
N ILE A 44 23.62 2.70 22.15
CA ILE A 44 24.17 2.17 20.92
C ILE A 44 24.03 3.19 19.78
N LEU A 45 22.96 3.98 19.73
CA LEU A 45 22.70 4.90 18.61
C LEU A 45 23.67 6.08 18.63
N GLU A 46 23.84 6.71 19.79
CA GLU A 46 24.80 7.80 19.96
C GLU A 46 26.24 7.31 19.70
N TRP A 47 26.59 6.14 20.23
CA TRP A 47 27.92 5.56 20.04
C TRP A 47 28.19 5.20 18.58
N SER A 48 27.19 4.68 17.86
CA SER A 48 27.29 4.38 16.43
C SER A 48 27.55 5.63 15.61
N ALA A 49 26.81 6.70 15.87
CA ALA A 49 26.98 7.98 15.18
C ALA A 49 28.40 8.53 15.38
N ALA A 50 28.92 8.47 16.60
CA ALA A 50 30.29 8.86 16.91
C ALA A 50 31.34 7.97 16.22
N TYR A 51 31.14 6.65 16.22
CA TYR A 51 32.02 5.67 15.59
C TYR A 51 32.15 5.92 14.08
N PHE A 52 31.04 6.00 13.35
CA PHE A 52 31.07 6.22 11.90
C PHE A 52 31.55 7.62 11.52
N LYS A 53 31.26 8.64 12.34
CA LYS A 53 31.80 9.99 12.16
C LYS A 53 33.33 10.00 12.26
N LYS A 54 33.90 9.29 13.24
CA LYS A 54 35.35 9.14 13.38
C LYS A 54 35.96 8.36 12.21
N LEU A 55 35.34 7.25 11.83
CA LEU A 55 35.79 6.42 10.71
C LEU A 55 35.79 7.19 9.37
N ALA A 56 34.78 8.03 9.14
CA ALA A 56 34.69 8.89 7.97
C ALA A 56 35.81 9.96 7.95
N LEU A 57 36.12 10.57 9.11
CA LEU A 57 37.22 11.52 9.26
C LEU A 57 38.60 10.90 9.01
N GLU A 58 38.79 9.63 9.38
CA GLU A 58 40.04 8.89 9.17
C GLU A 58 40.22 8.45 7.72
N THR A 59 39.14 8.17 7.00
CA THR A 59 39.18 7.65 5.62
C THR A 59 39.35 8.76 4.58
N ASP A 60 38.75 9.94 4.78
CA ASP A 60 38.97 11.12 3.92
C ASP A 60 38.76 12.45 4.69
N PRO A 61 39.82 13.13 5.14
CA PRO A 61 39.72 14.36 5.93
C PRO A 61 39.21 15.57 5.14
N LEU A 62 39.14 15.51 3.80
CA LEU A 62 38.62 16.60 2.95
C LEU A 62 37.10 16.47 2.72
N GLN A 63 36.56 15.26 2.55
CA GLN A 63 35.10 15.04 2.51
C GLN A 63 34.43 15.19 3.88
N ALA A 64 35.17 14.97 4.97
CA ALA A 64 34.60 15.00 6.32
C ALA A 64 34.47 16.41 6.93
N LYS A 65 35.11 17.44 6.34
CA LYS A 65 35.02 18.85 6.79
C LYS A 65 33.90 19.65 6.13
N GLN A 66 33.40 19.18 4.99
CA GLN A 66 32.24 19.75 4.33
C GLN A 66 31.39 18.60 3.81
N PRO A 67 30.17 18.38 4.33
CA PRO A 67 29.25 17.51 3.61
C PRO A 67 29.14 18.05 2.18
N PRO A 68 29.23 17.20 1.14
CA PRO A 68 28.94 17.63 -0.22
C PRO A 68 27.57 18.34 -0.20
N PRO A 69 27.47 19.58 -0.71
CA PRO A 69 26.24 20.37 -0.66
C PRO A 69 25.02 19.64 -1.25
N ASP A 70 25.25 18.59 -2.06
CA ASP A 70 24.21 17.90 -2.81
C ASP A 70 23.94 16.44 -2.39
N HIS A 71 24.55 15.93 -1.31
CA HIS A 71 24.31 14.54 -0.84
C HIS A 71 23.90 14.38 0.62
N TYR A 72 23.81 15.50 1.34
CA TYR A 72 22.84 15.64 2.41
C TYR A 72 21.86 16.71 1.97
N THR A 73 20.87 16.35 1.16
CA THR A 73 19.57 16.89 1.47
C THR A 73 19.20 16.23 2.79
N PRO A 74 19.09 16.98 3.90
CA PRO A 74 18.09 16.56 4.87
C PRO A 74 16.82 16.30 4.03
N LEU A 75 16.02 15.29 4.35
CA LEU A 75 14.60 15.49 4.16
C LEU A 75 14.28 16.77 4.94
N VAL A 76 14.43 17.93 4.30
CA VAL A 76 13.60 19.06 4.58
C VAL A 76 12.25 18.44 4.29
N GLU A 77 11.57 18.00 5.36
CA GLU A 77 10.15 17.76 5.29
C GLU A 77 9.62 18.99 4.58
N ASP A 78 9.24 18.81 3.31
CA ASP A 78 8.62 19.86 2.54
C ASP A 78 7.54 20.42 3.46
N PRO A 79 7.67 21.67 3.94
CA PRO A 79 6.78 22.18 4.96
C PRO A 79 5.33 22.13 4.48
N GLU A 80 5.11 22.20 3.17
CA GLU A 80 3.80 22.01 2.55
C GLU A 80 3.30 20.57 2.71
N ARG A 81 4.17 19.56 2.54
CA ARG A 81 3.82 18.15 2.82
C ARG A 81 3.55 17.91 4.30
N ALA A 82 4.38 18.45 5.20
CA ALA A 82 4.12 18.31 6.63
C ALA A 82 2.78 18.96 7.02
N MET A 83 2.47 20.14 6.46
CA MET A 83 1.17 20.80 6.65
C MET A 83 0.01 19.99 6.05
N LEU A 84 0.18 19.40 4.87
CA LEU A 84 -0.85 18.57 4.23
C LEU A 84 -1.11 17.29 5.02
N ALA A 85 -0.07 16.58 5.48
CA ALA A 85 -0.21 15.41 6.34
C ALA A 85 -0.94 15.77 7.64
N ASN A 86 -0.56 16.87 8.31
CA ASN A 86 -1.25 17.37 9.50
C ASN A 86 -2.72 17.75 9.22
N LYS A 87 -3.01 18.33 8.05
CA LYS A 87 -4.39 18.61 7.60
C LYS A 87 -5.17 17.30 7.46
N MET A 88 -4.60 16.27 6.84
CA MET A 88 -5.23 14.95 6.71
C MET A 88 -5.55 14.33 8.07
N VAL A 89 -4.56 14.24 8.95
CA VAL A 89 -4.75 13.71 10.32
C VAL A 89 -5.85 14.48 11.05
N LYS A 90 -5.85 15.81 10.95
CA LYS A 90 -6.90 16.64 11.55
C LYS A 90 -8.28 16.29 10.99
N VAL A 91 -8.45 16.23 9.66
CA VAL A 91 -9.74 15.91 9.04
C VAL A 91 -10.20 14.50 9.47
N PHE A 92 -9.35 13.49 9.41
CA PHE A 92 -9.69 12.14 9.85
C PHE A 92 -10.05 12.07 11.34
N SER A 93 -9.31 12.77 12.20
CA SER A 93 -9.60 12.80 13.65
C SER A 93 -10.99 13.39 13.97
N THR A 94 -11.54 14.27 13.11
CA THR A 94 -12.91 14.78 13.31
C THR A 94 -13.99 13.75 13.01
N MET A 95 -13.67 12.72 12.22
CA MET A 95 -14.57 11.61 11.88
C MET A 95 -14.43 10.45 12.87
N ASP A 96 -13.28 10.32 13.52
CA ASP A 96 -13.00 9.29 14.52
C ASP A 96 -13.59 9.67 15.89
N LEU A 97 -14.92 9.59 16.01
CA LEU A 97 -15.66 9.87 17.25
C LEU A 97 -15.23 8.96 18.41
N SER A 98 -14.70 7.78 18.09
CA SER A 98 -14.24 6.79 19.06
C SER A 98 -12.84 7.06 19.61
N GLY A 99 -12.04 7.89 18.92
CA GLY A 99 -10.63 8.10 19.23
C GLY A 99 -9.78 6.83 19.05
N SER A 100 -10.21 5.90 18.19
CA SER A 100 -9.52 4.62 17.95
C SER A 100 -8.21 4.77 17.18
N GLY A 101 -8.00 5.91 16.52
CA GLY A 101 -6.91 6.11 15.57
C GLY A 101 -7.16 5.43 14.22
N ARG A 102 -8.35 4.85 14.01
CA ARG A 102 -8.73 4.12 12.81
C ARG A 102 -10.04 4.64 12.24
N LEU A 103 -10.18 4.53 10.92
CA LEU A 103 -11.43 4.83 10.21
C LEU A 103 -11.77 3.70 9.24
N PRO A 104 -13.08 3.44 9.00
CA PRO A 104 -13.51 2.54 7.94
C PRO A 104 -12.92 2.97 6.58
N VAL A 105 -12.56 1.99 5.74
CA VAL A 105 -12.01 2.26 4.40
C VAL A 105 -12.92 3.18 3.57
N LEU A 106 -14.24 3.01 3.66
CA LEU A 106 -15.24 3.83 2.96
C LEU A 106 -15.22 5.30 3.43
N GLU A 107 -15.02 5.53 4.73
CA GLU A 107 -14.91 6.88 5.30
C GLU A 107 -13.63 7.56 4.81
N VAL A 108 -12.51 6.82 4.79
CA VAL A 108 -11.25 7.31 4.24
C VAL A 108 -11.40 7.67 2.76
N ARG A 109 -12.03 6.79 1.96
CA ARG A 109 -12.32 7.04 0.55
C ARG A 109 -13.13 8.32 0.36
N ARG A 110 -14.21 8.49 1.13
CA ARG A 110 -15.09 9.67 1.05
C ARG A 110 -14.33 10.96 1.36
N VAL A 111 -13.51 10.96 2.41
CA VAL A 111 -12.68 12.12 2.76
C VAL A 111 -11.68 12.46 1.67
N LEU A 112 -11.02 11.46 1.06
CA LEU A 112 -10.09 11.68 -0.05
C LEU A 112 -10.76 12.34 -1.25
N THR A 113 -11.98 11.92 -1.60
CA THR A 113 -12.71 12.48 -2.74
C THR A 113 -13.33 13.85 -2.44
N GLU A 114 -13.91 14.03 -1.25
CA GLU A 114 -14.67 15.25 -0.91
C GLU A 114 -13.79 16.37 -0.35
N ALA A 115 -12.84 16.04 0.54
CA ALA A 115 -12.02 17.04 1.24
C ALA A 115 -10.65 17.29 0.59
N PHE A 116 -10.15 16.32 -0.20
CA PHE A 116 -8.87 16.41 -0.90
C PHE A 116 -9.02 16.46 -2.43
N GLU A 117 -10.26 16.50 -2.93
CA GLU A 117 -10.62 16.71 -4.33
C GLU A 117 -10.02 15.66 -5.29
N LEU A 118 -9.79 14.43 -4.79
CA LEU A 118 -9.30 13.34 -5.60
C LEU A 118 -10.44 12.68 -6.40
N THR A 119 -10.11 12.15 -7.57
CA THR A 119 -11.03 11.29 -8.32
C THR A 119 -11.20 9.93 -7.61
N GLY A 120 -12.25 9.19 -7.96
CA GLY A 120 -12.47 7.85 -7.42
C GLY A 120 -11.29 6.90 -7.66
N SER A 121 -10.67 6.95 -8.85
CA SER A 121 -9.49 6.13 -9.17
C SER A 121 -8.23 6.59 -8.43
N GLN A 122 -8.03 7.89 -8.21
CA GLN A 122 -6.92 8.41 -7.39
C GLN A 122 -7.07 8.02 -5.92
N ALA A 123 -8.28 8.06 -5.37
CA ALA A 123 -8.55 7.57 -4.02
C ALA A 123 -8.32 6.06 -3.93
N LEU A 124 -8.82 5.29 -4.90
CA LEU A 124 -8.60 3.84 -4.96
C LEU A 124 -7.12 3.48 -5.10
N TYR A 125 -6.34 4.25 -5.87
CA TYR A 125 -4.90 4.11 -5.96
C TYR A 125 -4.26 4.18 -4.56
N LEU A 126 -4.59 5.20 -3.76
CA LEU A 126 -4.05 5.36 -2.41
C LEU A 126 -4.47 4.20 -1.49
N LEU A 127 -5.73 3.78 -1.58
CA LEU A 127 -6.29 2.71 -0.73
C LEU A 127 -5.73 1.32 -1.06
N THR A 128 -5.16 1.15 -2.25
CA THR A 128 -4.55 -0.10 -2.73
C THR A 128 -3.03 -0.02 -2.82
N ALA A 129 -2.44 1.10 -2.40
CA ALA A 129 -1.00 1.30 -2.40
C ALA A 129 -0.29 0.39 -1.39
N PRO A 130 0.98 -0.01 -1.62
CA PRO A 130 1.73 -0.90 -0.73
C PRO A 130 1.88 -0.38 0.71
N PHE A 131 1.83 0.94 0.91
CA PHE A 131 1.91 1.55 2.24
C PHE A 131 0.58 1.54 3.00
N THR A 132 -0.53 1.19 2.34
CA THR A 132 -1.86 1.17 2.96
C THR A 132 -2.12 -0.21 3.52
N THR A 133 -2.25 -0.28 4.84
CA THR A 133 -2.65 -1.50 5.55
C THR A 133 -4.10 -1.39 5.98
N ILE A 134 -4.91 -2.31 5.49
CA ILE A 134 -6.30 -2.46 5.93
C ILE A 134 -6.32 -3.54 7.00
N ILE A 135 -6.69 -3.14 8.21
CA ILE A 135 -6.77 -4.03 9.36
C ILE A 135 -8.17 -4.63 9.36
N GLU A 136 -8.27 -5.92 9.07
CA GLU A 136 -9.53 -6.66 9.14
C GLU A 136 -10.05 -6.71 10.59
N ASP A 137 -11.37 -6.84 10.74
CA ASP A 137 -12.09 -6.69 12.01
C ASP A 137 -11.44 -7.51 13.15
N ASP A 138 -10.82 -6.80 14.09
CA ASP A 138 -10.19 -7.33 15.29
C ASP A 138 -11.14 -7.35 16.50
N GLY A 139 -12.45 -7.23 16.25
CA GLY A 139 -13.47 -7.02 17.28
C GLY A 139 -13.67 -5.55 17.65
N SER A 140 -13.12 -4.63 16.86
CA SER A 140 -13.33 -3.18 16.98
C SER A 140 -14.70 -2.72 16.44
N GLY A 141 -15.46 -3.61 15.79
CA GLY A 141 -16.78 -3.30 15.24
C GLY A 141 -16.75 -2.53 13.92
N LEU A 142 -15.57 -2.45 13.28
CA LEU A 142 -15.40 -1.88 11.94
C LEU A 142 -15.67 -2.97 10.90
N THR A 143 -16.87 -2.92 10.29
CA THR A 143 -17.37 -3.95 9.36
C THR A 143 -16.64 -4.05 8.03
N ASP A 144 -15.81 -3.05 7.69
CA ASP A 144 -15.17 -2.87 6.37
C ASP A 144 -13.64 -2.81 6.43
N GLY A 145 -13.06 -3.22 7.57
CA GLY A 145 -11.65 -3.02 7.86
C GLY A 145 -11.34 -1.56 8.20
N GLY A 146 -10.31 -1.39 9.05
CA GLY A 146 -9.86 -0.08 9.53
C GLY A 146 -8.54 0.32 8.90
N ILE A 147 -8.39 1.60 8.57
CA ILE A 147 -7.11 2.22 8.21
C ILE A 147 -6.63 3.08 9.37
N GLU A 148 -5.41 2.86 9.83
CA GLU A 148 -4.73 3.76 10.76
C GLU A 148 -4.39 5.08 10.06
N TYR A 149 -5.19 6.11 10.32
CA TYR A 149 -5.19 7.30 9.46
C TYR A 149 -3.95 8.17 9.65
N THR A 150 -3.24 8.09 10.78
CA THR A 150 -2.01 8.86 10.99
C THR A 150 -0.89 8.36 10.08
N LEU A 151 -0.59 7.05 10.12
CA LEU A 151 0.42 6.45 9.24
C LEU A 151 0.04 6.62 7.77
N PHE A 152 -1.23 6.37 7.43
CA PHE A 152 -1.74 6.58 6.08
C PHE A 152 -1.54 8.02 5.60
N SER A 153 -1.82 9.02 6.44
CA SER A 153 -1.67 10.44 6.07
C SER A 153 -0.23 10.81 5.74
N HIS A 154 0.73 10.32 6.52
CA HIS A 154 2.15 10.59 6.27
C HIS A 154 2.66 9.89 5.01
N SER A 155 2.20 8.66 4.73
CA SER A 155 2.61 7.91 3.55
C SER A 155 1.97 8.43 2.25
N ALA A 156 0.69 8.82 2.30
CA ALA A 156 -0.07 9.24 1.13
C ALA A 156 0.26 10.66 0.65
N VAL A 157 0.86 11.51 1.49
CA VAL A 157 0.95 12.96 1.27
C VAL A 157 1.65 13.34 -0.04
N ARG A 158 2.70 12.61 -0.41
CA ARG A 158 3.46 12.89 -1.64
C ARG A 158 2.60 12.67 -2.88
N THR A 159 1.83 11.58 -2.89
CA THR A 159 0.95 11.22 -4.02
C THR A 159 -0.26 12.17 -4.09
N ILE A 160 -0.84 12.53 -2.95
CA ILE A 160 -1.95 13.50 -2.91
C ILE A 160 -1.49 14.86 -3.46
N GLN A 161 -0.33 15.35 -3.02
CA GLN A 161 0.24 16.60 -3.53
C GLN A 161 0.48 16.51 -5.05
N TYR A 162 0.99 15.37 -5.54
CA TYR A 162 1.16 15.14 -6.98
C TYR A 162 -0.17 15.26 -7.74
N PHE A 163 -1.22 14.56 -7.32
CA PHE A 163 -2.53 14.63 -8.00
C PHE A 163 -3.14 16.04 -7.96
N GLN A 164 -3.00 16.76 -6.84
CA GLN A 164 -3.48 18.13 -6.72
C GLN A 164 -2.72 19.12 -7.63
N GLN A 165 -1.43 18.87 -7.87
CA GLN A 165 -0.62 19.66 -8.81
C GLN A 165 -0.88 19.30 -10.28
N HIS A 166 -1.45 18.13 -10.55
CA HIS A 166 -1.75 17.64 -11.89
C HIS A 166 -3.25 17.33 -12.03
N PRO A 167 -4.14 18.35 -12.00
CA PRO A 167 -5.60 18.13 -12.03
C PRO A 167 -6.11 17.47 -13.31
N ASN A 168 -5.32 17.50 -14.38
CA ASN A 168 -5.63 16.82 -15.65
C ASN A 168 -5.15 15.36 -15.69
N PHE A 169 -4.48 14.87 -14.64
CA PHE A 169 -4.04 13.49 -14.55
C PHE A 169 -5.22 12.59 -14.18
N PHE A 170 -5.44 11.55 -14.98
CA PHE A 170 -6.38 10.49 -14.71
C PHE A 170 -5.76 9.16 -15.12
N PHE A 171 -6.15 8.09 -14.42
CA PHE A 171 -5.82 6.74 -14.83
C PHE A 171 -6.69 6.38 -16.04
N ASP A 172 -6.08 6.32 -17.21
CA ASP A 172 -6.74 5.91 -18.44
C ASP A 172 -6.58 4.41 -18.63
N VAL A 173 -7.69 3.71 -18.77
CA VAL A 173 -7.73 2.27 -19.00
C VAL A 173 -8.74 1.96 -20.08
N ASP A 174 -8.24 1.66 -21.27
CA ASP A 174 -9.06 1.25 -22.41
C ASP A 174 -9.23 -0.27 -22.43
N GLY A 175 -10.33 -0.73 -21.85
CA GLY A 175 -10.76 -2.13 -21.89
C GLY A 175 -11.57 -2.50 -23.13
N SER A 176 -11.66 -1.62 -24.15
CA SER A 176 -12.47 -1.84 -25.36
C SER A 176 -11.72 -2.57 -26.47
N ASP A 177 -10.38 -2.52 -26.48
CA ASP A 177 -9.58 -3.32 -27.41
C ASP A 177 -9.65 -4.81 -27.05
N ALA A 178 -10.08 -5.61 -28.01
CA ALA A 178 -10.21 -7.06 -27.87
C ALA A 178 -8.85 -7.76 -27.66
N ASN A 179 -7.74 -7.11 -28.01
CA ASN A 179 -6.39 -7.63 -27.81
C ASN A 179 -5.79 -7.23 -26.45
N THR A 180 -6.45 -6.36 -25.68
CA THR A 180 -5.97 -6.02 -24.35
C THR A 180 -5.99 -7.25 -23.45
N THR A 181 -4.90 -7.47 -22.72
CA THR A 181 -4.75 -8.58 -21.78
C THR A 181 -4.22 -8.07 -20.46
N VAL A 182 -4.67 -8.66 -19.36
CA VAL A 182 -4.07 -8.47 -18.03
C VAL A 182 -3.59 -9.82 -17.53
N HIS A 183 -2.35 -9.89 -17.05
CA HIS A 183 -1.70 -11.17 -16.66
C HIS A 183 -1.74 -12.23 -17.76
N GLY A 184 -1.72 -11.81 -19.03
CA GLY A 184 -1.81 -12.69 -20.21
C GLY A 184 -3.21 -13.26 -20.49
N MET A 185 -4.25 -12.77 -19.81
CA MET A 185 -5.64 -13.19 -20.03
C MET A 185 -6.45 -12.04 -20.62
N ASN A 186 -7.28 -12.35 -21.62
CA ASN A 186 -8.28 -11.40 -22.13
C ASN A 186 -9.51 -11.37 -21.20
N ARG A 187 -10.42 -10.44 -21.47
CA ARG A 187 -11.69 -10.28 -20.74
C ARG A 187 -12.48 -11.58 -20.60
N TYR A 188 -12.63 -12.33 -21.70
CA TYR A 188 -13.40 -13.57 -21.70
C TYR A 188 -12.77 -14.61 -20.78
N ASP A 189 -11.45 -14.76 -20.81
CA ASP A 189 -10.72 -15.71 -19.97
C ASP A 189 -10.85 -15.36 -18.48
N ILE A 190 -10.78 -14.07 -18.12
CA ILE A 190 -11.01 -13.59 -16.75
C ILE A 190 -12.45 -13.89 -16.32
N GLU A 191 -13.45 -13.45 -17.09
CA GLU A 191 -14.87 -13.62 -16.75
C GLU A 191 -15.25 -15.10 -16.63
N GLN A 192 -14.90 -15.94 -17.61
CA GLN A 192 -15.19 -17.37 -17.55
C GLN A 192 -14.36 -18.10 -16.50
N GLY A 193 -13.12 -17.64 -16.28
CA GLY A 193 -12.23 -18.14 -15.26
C GLY A 193 -12.85 -18.01 -13.86
N PHE A 194 -13.20 -16.78 -13.47
CA PHE A 194 -13.82 -16.52 -12.17
C PHE A 194 -15.24 -17.07 -12.06
N LEU A 195 -16.03 -17.05 -13.14
CA LEU A 195 -17.37 -17.66 -13.14
C LEU A 195 -17.33 -19.14 -12.75
N ARG A 196 -16.35 -19.89 -13.27
CA ARG A 196 -16.16 -21.31 -12.90
C ARG A 196 -15.83 -21.46 -11.42
N ILE A 197 -14.94 -20.63 -10.89
CA ILE A 197 -14.55 -20.66 -9.47
C ILE A 197 -15.75 -20.35 -8.58
N PHE A 198 -16.47 -19.26 -8.87
CA PHE A 198 -17.59 -18.84 -8.04
C PHE A 198 -18.77 -19.83 -8.08
N ARG A 199 -19.07 -20.42 -9.25
CA ARG A 199 -20.09 -21.48 -9.35
C ARG A 199 -19.75 -22.76 -8.61
N LEU A 200 -18.46 -23.07 -8.44
CA LEU A 200 -18.04 -24.21 -7.62
C LEU A 200 -18.29 -23.94 -6.13
N LEU A 201 -18.25 -22.68 -5.70
CA LEU A 201 -18.53 -22.27 -4.32
C LEU A 201 -20.03 -22.05 -4.07
N ASP A 202 -20.78 -21.59 -5.07
CA ASP A 202 -22.23 -21.41 -5.02
C ASP A 202 -22.96 -22.71 -5.39
N GLU A 203 -22.86 -23.72 -4.52
CA GLU A 203 -23.52 -25.02 -4.71
C GLU A 203 -25.05 -24.89 -4.87
N ALA A 204 -25.64 -23.84 -4.29
CA ALA A 204 -27.06 -23.56 -4.33
C ALA A 204 -27.52 -22.86 -5.63
N GLY A 205 -26.60 -22.38 -6.46
CA GLY A 205 -26.90 -21.70 -7.73
C GLY A 205 -27.66 -20.39 -7.53
N THR A 206 -27.37 -19.66 -6.46
CA THR A 206 -28.02 -18.41 -6.08
C THR A 206 -27.53 -17.19 -6.86
N GLY A 207 -26.36 -17.28 -7.52
CA GLY A 207 -25.66 -16.14 -8.09
C GLY A 207 -24.99 -15.25 -7.03
N ARG A 208 -24.89 -15.73 -5.78
CA ARG A 208 -24.35 -15.00 -4.63
C ARG A 208 -23.32 -15.86 -3.88
N LEU A 209 -22.34 -15.19 -3.28
CA LEU A 209 -21.39 -15.80 -2.35
C LEU A 209 -21.32 -14.98 -1.08
N LEU A 210 -21.02 -15.62 0.05
CA LEU A 210 -20.64 -14.88 1.26
C LEU A 210 -19.37 -14.06 0.97
N LEU A 211 -19.25 -12.88 1.57
CA LEU A 211 -18.13 -11.97 1.31
C LEU A 211 -16.78 -12.65 1.57
N HIS A 212 -16.68 -13.44 2.64
CA HIS A 212 -15.44 -14.16 2.96
C HIS A 212 -15.12 -15.27 1.95
N ASP A 213 -16.13 -15.97 1.42
CA ASP A 213 -15.93 -16.98 0.37
C ASP A 213 -15.49 -16.32 -0.95
N TYR A 214 -16.10 -15.18 -1.31
CA TYR A 214 -15.68 -14.39 -2.46
C TYR A 214 -14.23 -13.90 -2.31
N GLN A 215 -13.88 -13.35 -1.15
CA GLN A 215 -12.53 -12.87 -0.84
C GLN A 215 -11.49 -14.00 -0.85
N GLY A 216 -11.83 -15.16 -0.28
CA GLY A 216 -10.98 -16.34 -0.29
C GLY A 216 -10.82 -16.91 -1.71
N ALA A 217 -11.84 -16.86 -2.55
CA ALA A 217 -11.76 -17.26 -3.95
C ALA A 217 -10.81 -16.37 -4.75
N LEU A 218 -10.78 -15.06 -4.48
CA LEU A 218 -9.83 -14.13 -5.12
C LEU A 218 -8.38 -14.43 -4.73
N GLU A 219 -8.12 -14.70 -3.44
CA GLU A 219 -6.77 -15.03 -2.94
C GLU A 219 -6.24 -16.36 -3.47
N ASN A 220 -7.12 -17.35 -3.61
CA ASN A 220 -6.76 -18.71 -3.99
C ASN A 220 -6.99 -19.00 -5.48
N ALA A 221 -7.35 -17.98 -6.26
CA ALA A 221 -7.54 -18.13 -7.69
C ALA A 221 -6.22 -18.62 -8.34
N PRO A 222 -6.28 -19.57 -9.29
CA PRO A 222 -5.10 -20.07 -10.00
C PRO A 222 -4.58 -19.07 -11.06
N TYR A 223 -4.80 -17.78 -10.82
CA TYR A 223 -4.34 -16.68 -11.63
C TYR A 223 -3.24 -15.97 -10.82
N HIS A 224 -2.16 -15.53 -11.48
CA HIS A 224 -1.05 -14.86 -10.82
C HIS A 224 -1.41 -13.41 -10.45
N LEU A 225 -2.51 -13.22 -9.73
CA LEU A 225 -2.94 -11.91 -9.27
C LEU A 225 -1.91 -11.36 -8.29
N THR A 226 -1.57 -10.10 -8.47
CA THR A 226 -0.78 -9.35 -7.50
C THR A 226 -1.62 -9.04 -6.26
N HIS A 227 -0.95 -8.67 -5.17
CA HIS A 227 -1.64 -8.16 -3.98
C HIS A 227 -2.55 -6.97 -4.34
N ARG A 228 -2.09 -6.10 -5.24
CA ARG A 228 -2.84 -4.92 -5.67
C ARG A 228 -4.11 -5.28 -6.42
N ASP A 229 -4.06 -6.28 -7.30
CA ASP A 229 -5.24 -6.80 -8.01
C ASP A 229 -6.31 -7.26 -7.03
N ILE A 230 -5.90 -8.06 -6.04
CA ILE A 230 -6.80 -8.59 -5.01
C ILE A 230 -7.43 -7.44 -4.22
N CYS A 231 -6.62 -6.45 -3.79
CA CYS A 231 -7.14 -5.29 -3.07
C CYS A 231 -8.14 -4.47 -3.90
N VAL A 232 -7.85 -4.21 -5.18
CA VAL A 232 -8.79 -3.48 -6.06
C VAL A 232 -10.10 -4.25 -6.19
N LEU A 233 -10.05 -5.56 -6.48
CA LEU A 233 -11.26 -6.38 -6.63
C LEU A 233 -12.08 -6.44 -5.32
N ARG A 234 -11.42 -6.54 -4.17
CA ARG A 234 -12.08 -6.54 -2.85
C ARG A 234 -12.76 -5.22 -2.54
N LEU A 235 -12.07 -4.11 -2.75
CA LEU A 235 -12.56 -2.79 -2.36
C LEU A 235 -13.61 -2.21 -3.32
N GLU A 236 -13.70 -2.74 -4.54
CA GLU A 236 -14.68 -2.31 -5.53
C GLU A 236 -15.86 -3.29 -5.68
N CYS A 237 -15.80 -4.47 -5.07
CA CYS A 237 -16.93 -5.41 -5.10
C CYS A 237 -18.12 -4.80 -4.35
N ARG A 238 -19.33 -4.96 -4.92
CA ARG A 238 -20.54 -4.51 -4.26
C ARG A 238 -21.06 -5.61 -3.37
N THR A 239 -21.16 -5.32 -2.09
CA THR A 239 -21.82 -6.20 -1.13
C THR A 239 -23.33 -5.96 -1.13
N CYS A 240 -24.10 -7.04 -1.12
CA CYS A 240 -25.53 -7.04 -0.85
C CYS A 240 -25.78 -7.70 0.51
N GLY A 241 -26.72 -7.16 1.27
CA GLY A 241 -27.01 -7.59 2.63
C GLY A 241 -27.59 -6.44 3.42
N ASN A 242 -28.50 -6.73 4.36
CA ASN A 242 -29.24 -5.67 5.04
C ASN A 242 -28.35 -5.04 6.12
N ASP A 243 -27.80 -3.86 5.85
CA ASP A 243 -26.98 -3.05 6.77
C ASP A 243 -27.66 -2.77 8.13
N GLY A 244 -28.96 -3.08 8.26
CA GLY A 244 -29.75 -2.91 9.48
C GLY A 244 -30.12 -4.16 10.27
N ASN A 245 -29.82 -5.40 9.81
CA ASN A 245 -30.31 -6.63 10.47
C ASN A 245 -29.23 -7.64 10.88
N GLY A 246 -27.94 -7.28 10.79
CA GLY A 246 -26.84 -8.17 11.19
C GLY A 246 -26.74 -9.46 10.35
N GLY A 247 -27.31 -9.46 9.15
CA GLY A 247 -27.18 -10.58 8.22
C GLY A 247 -25.77 -10.67 7.66
N PRO A 248 -25.33 -11.85 7.20
CA PRO A 248 -24.03 -12.01 6.57
C PRO A 248 -23.97 -11.17 5.29
N ARG A 249 -22.82 -10.55 5.04
CA ARG A 249 -22.57 -9.82 3.80
C ARG A 249 -22.33 -10.80 2.67
N GLU A 250 -23.00 -10.56 1.56
CA GLU A 250 -22.92 -11.37 0.34
C GLU A 250 -22.44 -10.51 -0.82
N VAL A 251 -21.96 -11.14 -1.88
CA VAL A 251 -21.57 -10.52 -3.14
C VAL A 251 -22.35 -11.19 -4.27
N GLU A 252 -23.09 -10.40 -5.06
CA GLU A 252 -23.73 -10.85 -6.30
C GLU A 252 -22.65 -11.04 -7.39
N TYR A 253 -21.89 -12.13 -7.32
CA TYR A 253 -20.69 -12.31 -8.12
C TYR A 253 -20.95 -12.25 -9.64
N GLU A 254 -22.13 -12.67 -10.10
CA GLU A 254 -22.49 -12.59 -11.53
C GLU A 254 -22.55 -11.15 -12.06
N ARG A 255 -22.86 -10.18 -11.17
CA ARG A 255 -22.83 -8.75 -11.50
C ARG A 255 -21.46 -8.13 -11.37
N GLU A 256 -20.57 -8.75 -10.59
CA GLU A 256 -19.19 -8.29 -10.43
C GLU A 256 -18.30 -8.75 -11.59
N LEU A 257 -18.55 -9.92 -12.18
CA LEU A 257 -17.75 -10.49 -13.27
C LEU A 257 -17.46 -9.53 -14.42
N PRO A 258 -18.45 -8.80 -15.01
CA PRO A 258 -18.20 -7.90 -16.13
C PRO A 258 -17.29 -6.71 -15.80
N HIS A 259 -17.05 -6.44 -14.52
CA HIS A 259 -16.22 -5.34 -14.05
C HIS A 259 -14.82 -5.78 -13.63
N MET A 260 -14.57 -7.09 -13.50
CA MET A 260 -13.29 -7.59 -12.99
C MET A 260 -12.14 -7.26 -13.93
N PHE A 261 -12.35 -7.32 -15.24
CA PHE A 261 -11.31 -7.05 -16.23
C PHE A 261 -10.83 -5.59 -16.18
N GLU A 262 -11.75 -4.62 -16.18
CA GLU A 262 -11.42 -3.19 -16.08
C GLU A 262 -10.76 -2.85 -14.75
N ARG A 263 -11.16 -3.50 -13.66
CA ARG A 263 -10.53 -3.34 -12.35
C ARG A 263 -9.10 -3.86 -12.33
N LEU A 264 -8.83 -4.99 -12.99
CA LEU A 264 -7.47 -5.52 -13.14
C LEU A 264 -6.61 -4.62 -14.05
N LEU A 265 -7.17 -4.08 -15.14
CA LEU A 265 -6.48 -3.08 -15.95
C LEU A 265 -6.13 -1.85 -15.13
N LEU A 266 -7.05 -1.40 -14.28
CA LEU A 266 -6.83 -0.25 -13.41
C LEU A 266 -5.72 -0.54 -12.38
N ALA A 267 -5.67 -1.75 -11.82
CA ALA A 267 -4.61 -2.18 -10.93
C ALA A 267 -3.23 -2.23 -11.62
N GLU A 268 -3.19 -2.65 -12.88
CA GLU A 268 -1.98 -2.58 -13.71
C GLU A 268 -1.55 -1.13 -13.97
N ALA A 269 -2.48 -0.26 -14.36
CA ALA A 269 -2.20 1.17 -14.55
C ALA A 269 -1.68 1.84 -13.26
N PHE A 270 -2.20 1.44 -12.10
CA PHE A 270 -1.67 1.89 -10.82
C PHE A 270 -0.23 1.43 -10.58
N SER A 271 0.09 0.18 -10.94
CA SER A 271 1.44 -0.37 -10.78
C SER A 271 2.44 0.30 -11.73
N LEU A 272 2.03 0.57 -12.97
CA LEU A 272 2.85 1.32 -13.93
C LEU A 272 3.15 2.74 -13.44
N PHE A 273 2.17 3.44 -12.88
CA PHE A 273 2.39 4.76 -12.29
C PHE A 273 3.42 4.73 -11.14
N GLU A 274 3.45 3.66 -10.35
CA GLU A 274 4.45 3.47 -9.29
C GLU A 274 5.86 3.25 -9.84
N GLU A 275 5.98 2.56 -10.97
CA GLU A 275 7.26 2.31 -11.65
C GLU A 275 7.78 3.57 -12.35
N GLU A 276 6.90 4.32 -13.03
CA GLU A 276 7.25 5.56 -13.72
C GLU A 276 7.67 6.67 -12.73
N GLY A 277 7.01 6.75 -11.57
CA GLY A 277 7.38 7.71 -10.51
C GLY A 277 8.73 7.43 -9.83
N GLN A 278 9.40 6.33 -10.17
CA GLN A 278 10.72 5.94 -9.67
C GLN A 278 11.87 6.19 -10.68
N SER A 279 11.56 6.54 -11.93
CA SER A 279 12.53 6.89 -12.98
C SER A 279 12.79 8.40 -13.05
#